data_AF-A0A1Q7KFS5-F1
#
_entry.id   AF-A0A1Q7KFS5-F1
#
_cell.length_a   1.000
_cell.length_b   1.000
_cell.length_c   1.000
_cell.angle_alpha   90.00
_cell.angle_beta   90.00
_cell.angle_gamma   90.00
#
_symmetry.space_group_name_H-M   'P 1'
#
loop_
_entity.id
_entity.type
_entity.pdbx_description
1 polymer ?
#
loop_
_entity_poly.entity_id
_entity_poly.type
_entity_poly.pdbx_seq_one_letter_code
_entity_poly.pdbx_strand_id
1 'polypeptide(L)'
;MIVIKIGGSVVDGLHPSALAEIKAIAENDKLVFVHGGGKEVTATATKLGKEQKFIVSPGGVRSRYTDKETADIYTMVMSGKINKAITGMLLRQGLKAVGIAGIDGGVLKAERKKKLMIINEKGRKMMIDGGYTGKINAVDPTLIHILVDNGYVPVVSPIALSEEYDFLNVDGDR
;
A
#
# COMPACT_ATOMS: atom_id res chain seq x y z
N MET A 1 4.42 -12.02 -16.54
CA MET A 1 4.46 -11.40 -15.19
C MET A 1 3.08 -10.87 -14.90
N ILE A 2 2.50 -11.28 -13.76
CA ILE A 2 1.15 -10.92 -13.35
C ILE A 2 1.25 -10.10 -12.06
N VAL A 3 0.56 -8.96 -12.02
CA VAL A 3 0.42 -8.13 -10.82
C VAL A 3 -0.92 -8.44 -10.18
N ILE A 4 -0.90 -8.87 -8.92
CA ILE A 4 -2.10 -9.23 -8.16
C ILE A 4 -2.29 -8.22 -7.05
N LYS A 5 -3.41 -7.49 -7.09
CA LYS A 5 -3.82 -6.59 -6.01
C LYS A 5 -4.65 -7.36 -4.99
N ILE A 6 -4.16 -7.43 -3.75
CA ILE A 6 -4.90 -8.03 -2.64
C ILE A 6 -5.46 -6.94 -1.72
N GLY A 7 -6.73 -7.07 -1.32
CA GLY A 7 -7.34 -6.22 -0.31
C GLY A 7 -6.68 -6.40 1.06
N GLY A 8 -6.68 -5.36 1.89
CA GLY A 8 -6.10 -5.42 3.24
C GLY A 8 -6.80 -6.35 4.23
N SER A 9 -7.95 -6.92 3.86
CA SER A 9 -8.70 -7.88 4.67
C SER A 9 -8.06 -9.26 4.74
N VAL A 10 -7.01 -9.52 3.95
CA VAL A 10 -6.38 -10.85 3.89
C VAL A 10 -5.36 -11.11 5.00
N VAL A 11 -5.19 -10.16 5.91
CA VAL A 11 -4.30 -10.33 7.08
C VAL A 11 -4.73 -11.54 7.92
N ASP A 12 -6.04 -11.82 7.96
CA ASP A 12 -6.60 -12.98 8.67
C ASP A 12 -6.51 -14.29 7.85
N GLY A 13 -5.88 -14.23 6.69
CA GLY A 13 -5.67 -15.35 5.78
C GLY A 13 -6.48 -15.24 4.49
N LEU A 14 -5.98 -15.90 3.45
CA LEU A 14 -6.74 -16.20 2.23
C LEU A 14 -7.42 -17.57 2.36
N HIS A 15 -8.53 -17.74 1.64
CA HIS A 15 -9.15 -19.05 1.52
C HIS A 15 -8.14 -20.06 0.91
N PRO A 16 -8.07 -21.31 1.40
CA PRO A 16 -7.10 -22.30 0.91
C PRO A 16 -7.13 -22.51 -0.61
N SER A 17 -8.30 -22.43 -1.25
CA SER A 17 -8.40 -22.54 -2.71
C SER A 17 -7.66 -21.42 -3.43
N ALA A 18 -7.75 -20.18 -2.94
CA ALA A 18 -7.05 -19.04 -3.54
C ALA A 18 -5.52 -19.19 -3.40
N LEU A 19 -5.06 -19.77 -2.29
CA LEU A 19 -3.63 -20.06 -2.10
C LEU A 19 -3.14 -21.16 -3.06
N ALA A 20 -3.95 -22.20 -3.28
CA ALA A 20 -3.63 -23.25 -4.24
C ALA A 20 -3.56 -22.71 -5.68
N GLU A 21 -4.51 -21.84 -6.06
CA GLU A 21 -4.52 -21.16 -7.36
C GLU A 21 -3.29 -20.26 -7.54
N ILE A 22 -2.96 -19.43 -6.53
CA ILE A 22 -1.75 -18.60 -6.55
C ILE A 22 -0.50 -19.45 -6.77
N LYS A 23 -0.41 -20.60 -6.08
CA LYS A 23 0.72 -21.51 -6.24
C LYS A 23 0.80 -22.08 -7.65
N ALA A 24 -0.31 -22.56 -8.21
CA ALA A 24 -0.35 -23.10 -9.57
C ALA A 24 0.03 -22.05 -10.64
N ILE A 25 -0.39 -20.79 -10.46
CA ILE A 25 0.02 -19.69 -11.35
C ILE A 25 1.52 -19.43 -11.22
N ALA A 26 2.06 -19.43 -10.00
CA ALA A 26 3.48 -19.17 -9.74
C ALA A 26 4.44 -20.21 -10.36
N GLU A 27 3.95 -21.39 -10.74
CA GLU A 27 4.73 -22.42 -11.44
C GLU A 27 5.05 -22.03 -12.89
N ASN A 28 4.20 -21.21 -13.52
CA ASN A 28 4.31 -20.85 -14.94
C ASN A 28 4.55 -19.35 -15.14
N ASP A 29 4.15 -18.51 -14.19
CA ASP A 29 4.19 -17.06 -14.28
C ASP A 29 4.94 -16.40 -13.12
N LYS A 30 5.65 -15.33 -13.45
CA LYS A 30 6.24 -14.41 -12.46
C LYS A 30 5.13 -13.61 -11.78
N LEU A 31 5.04 -13.66 -10.46
CA LEU A 31 4.02 -12.95 -9.68
C LEU A 31 4.59 -11.76 -8.91
N VAL A 32 3.83 -10.67 -8.89
CA VAL A 32 4.07 -9.52 -8.01
C VAL A 32 2.76 -9.21 -7.30
N PHE A 33 2.81 -9.06 -5.98
CA PHE A 33 1.66 -8.67 -5.18
C PHE A 33 1.74 -7.21 -4.79
N VAL A 34 0.62 -6.50 -4.88
CA VAL A 34 0.41 -5.20 -4.25
C VAL A 34 -0.72 -5.37 -3.24
N HIS A 35 -0.66 -4.71 -2.08
CA HIS A 35 -1.72 -4.86 -1.08
C HIS A 35 -2.31 -3.55 -0.57
N GLY A 36 -3.55 -3.62 -0.10
CA GLY A 36 -4.19 -2.57 0.69
C GLY A 36 -4.11 -2.86 2.20
N GLY A 37 -4.88 -2.12 2.99
CA GLY A 37 -4.78 -2.23 4.46
C GLY A 37 -5.58 -1.23 5.29
N GLY A 38 -6.44 -0.42 4.68
CA GLY A 38 -7.01 0.76 5.33
C GLY A 38 -7.73 0.47 6.66
N LYS A 39 -8.43 -0.67 6.76
CA LYS A 39 -9.13 -1.07 8.00
C LYS A 39 -8.14 -1.32 9.16
N GLU A 40 -7.06 -2.05 8.91
CA GLU A 40 -6.03 -2.36 9.90
C GLU A 40 -5.24 -1.13 10.33
N VAL A 41 -4.99 -0.20 9.41
CA VAL A 41 -4.39 1.10 9.76
C VAL A 41 -5.30 1.84 10.74
N THR A 42 -6.60 1.90 10.46
CA THR A 42 -7.56 2.56 11.37
C THR A 42 -7.60 1.87 12.73
N ALA A 43 -7.73 0.54 12.76
CA ALA A 43 -7.77 -0.21 14.01
C ALA A 43 -6.49 0.00 14.85
N THR A 44 -5.32 0.00 14.22
CA THR A 44 -4.05 0.21 14.91
C THR A 44 -3.91 1.65 15.40
N ALA A 45 -4.24 2.63 14.58
CA ALA A 45 -4.18 4.03 14.97
C ALA A 45 -5.11 4.34 16.16
N THR A 46 -6.33 3.79 16.16
CA THR A 46 -7.25 3.93 17.30
C THR A 46 -6.66 3.36 18.59
N LYS A 47 -5.98 2.21 18.53
CA LYS A 47 -5.28 1.63 19.70
C LYS A 47 -4.14 2.50 20.20
N LEU A 48 -3.51 3.28 19.31
CA LEU A 48 -2.47 4.26 19.64
C LEU A 48 -3.04 5.62 20.07
N GLY A 49 -4.37 5.76 20.20
CA GLY A 49 -5.01 7.03 20.57
C GLY A 49 -5.12 8.05 19.44
N LYS A 50 -4.81 7.66 18.19
CA LYS A 50 -4.85 8.54 17.02
C LYS A 50 -6.12 8.31 16.20
N GLU A 51 -7.12 9.18 16.42
CA GLU A 51 -8.35 9.18 15.62
C GLU A 51 -8.05 9.46 14.14
N GLN A 52 -8.68 8.68 13.26
CA GLN A 52 -8.45 8.75 11.84
C GLN A 52 -9.46 9.66 11.14
N LYS A 53 -8.93 10.65 10.40
CA LYS A 53 -9.73 11.60 9.64
C LYS A 53 -9.86 11.15 8.19
N PHE A 54 -11.06 11.32 7.63
CA PHE A 54 -11.34 11.05 6.23
C PHE A 54 -11.90 12.29 5.56
N ILE A 55 -11.53 12.47 4.30
CA ILE A 55 -11.92 13.60 3.45
C ILE A 55 -12.57 13.07 2.17
N VAL A 56 -13.43 13.87 1.57
CA VAL A 56 -14.10 13.55 0.30
C VAL A 56 -13.61 14.54 -0.75
N SER A 57 -13.07 14.03 -1.85
CA SER A 57 -12.69 14.87 -3.00
C SER A 57 -13.93 15.36 -3.76
N PRO A 58 -13.81 16.41 -4.59
CA PRO A 58 -14.90 16.86 -5.46
C PRO A 58 -15.48 15.79 -6.40
N GLY A 59 -14.69 14.75 -6.73
CA GLY A 59 -15.14 13.60 -7.50
C GLY A 59 -15.84 12.51 -6.65
N GLY A 60 -16.14 12.78 -5.39
CA GLY A 60 -16.83 11.84 -4.49
C GLY A 60 -15.91 10.78 -3.86
N VAL A 61 -14.62 10.76 -4.19
CA VAL A 61 -13.68 9.77 -3.62
C VAL A 61 -13.39 10.11 -2.16
N ARG A 62 -13.76 9.20 -1.25
CA ARG A 62 -13.43 9.26 0.18
C ARG A 62 -12.05 8.66 0.43
N SER A 63 -11.16 9.41 1.06
CA SER A 63 -9.78 9.00 1.35
C SER A 63 -9.33 9.41 2.75
N ARG A 64 -8.31 8.73 3.29
CA ARG A 64 -7.71 9.08 4.59
C ARG A 64 -6.96 10.39 4.46
N TYR A 65 -7.27 11.35 5.33
CA TYR A 65 -6.39 12.48 5.55
C TYR A 65 -5.18 12.01 6.34
N THR A 66 -3.99 12.20 5.77
CA THR A 66 -2.74 11.61 6.30
C THR A 66 -1.84 12.73 6.78
N ASP A 67 -1.91 13.10 8.05
CA ASP A 67 -0.88 13.97 8.66
C ASP A 67 0.43 13.19 8.91
N LYS A 68 1.46 13.84 9.46
CA LYS A 68 2.79 13.22 9.64
C LYS A 68 2.72 11.95 10.50
N GLU A 69 2.09 12.07 11.66
CA GLU A 69 1.90 10.96 12.59
C GLU A 69 1.08 9.82 11.95
N THR A 70 0.04 10.16 11.19
CA THR A 70 -0.75 9.18 10.44
C THR A 70 0.07 8.51 9.35
N ALA A 71 1.00 9.21 8.69
CA ALA A 71 1.91 8.61 7.70
C ALA A 71 2.86 7.59 8.34
N ASP A 72 3.38 7.89 9.53
CA ASP A 72 4.25 6.98 10.27
C ASP A 72 3.48 5.73 10.71
N ILE A 73 2.26 5.88 11.25
CA ILE A 73 1.37 4.75 11.59
C ILE A 73 0.99 3.95 10.33
N TYR A 74 0.63 4.64 9.25
CA TYR A 74 0.28 4.02 7.98
C TYR A 74 1.42 3.14 7.47
N THR A 75 2.65 3.65 7.50
CA THR A 75 3.87 2.92 7.10
C THR A 75 4.13 1.71 8.00
N MET A 76 4.07 1.86 9.32
CA MET A 76 4.26 0.75 10.27
C MET A 76 3.27 -0.39 10.02
N VAL A 77 2.00 -0.06 9.77
CA VAL A 77 0.95 -1.07 9.61
C VAL A 77 0.98 -1.69 8.23
N MET A 78 1.14 -0.89 7.17
CA MET A 78 1.20 -1.38 5.79
C MET A 78 2.44 -2.23 5.57
N SER A 79 3.63 -1.69 5.82
CA SER A 79 4.91 -2.34 5.50
C SER A 79 5.39 -3.33 6.57
N GLY A 80 4.92 -3.17 7.81
CA GLY A 80 5.19 -4.10 8.90
C GLY A 80 4.08 -5.15 8.98
N LYS A 81 2.98 -4.82 9.66
CA LYS A 81 1.95 -5.81 10.02
C LYS A 81 1.38 -6.55 8.81
N ILE A 82 0.83 -5.82 7.84
CA ILE A 82 0.09 -6.43 6.72
C ILE A 82 1.05 -7.10 5.73
N ASN A 83 2.08 -6.38 5.29
CA ASN A 83 3.05 -6.88 4.34
C ASN A 83 3.71 -8.18 4.83
N LYS A 84 4.11 -8.24 6.12
CA LYS A 84 4.74 -9.44 6.68
C LYS A 84 3.75 -10.57 6.93
N ALA A 85 2.48 -10.28 7.24
CA ALA A 85 1.45 -11.31 7.30
C ALA A 85 1.24 -11.99 5.93
N ILE A 86 1.10 -11.21 4.86
CA ILE A 86 0.95 -11.74 3.49
C ILE A 86 2.21 -12.51 3.07
N THR A 87 3.39 -11.94 3.34
CA THR A 87 4.68 -12.60 3.03
C THR A 87 4.78 -13.94 3.73
N GLY A 88 4.48 -14.01 5.03
CA GLY A 88 4.48 -15.25 5.81
C GLY A 88 3.47 -16.28 5.31
N MET A 89 2.29 -15.83 4.87
CA MET A 89 1.26 -16.69 4.27
C MET A 89 1.75 -17.34 2.98
N LEU A 90 2.40 -16.58 2.08
CA LEU A 90 2.95 -17.11 0.84
C LEU A 90 4.15 -18.03 1.09
N LEU A 91 5.03 -17.69 2.02
CA LEU A 91 6.16 -18.54 2.43
C LEU A 91 5.69 -19.91 2.92
N ARG A 92 4.59 -19.97 3.69
CA ARG A 92 3.99 -21.24 4.14
C ARG A 92 3.51 -22.13 2.99
N GLN A 93 3.26 -21.56 1.81
CA GLN A 93 2.90 -22.32 0.60
C GLN A 93 4.12 -22.78 -0.22
N GLY A 94 5.34 -22.50 0.25
CA GLY A 94 6.58 -22.83 -0.44
C GLY A 94 7.00 -21.79 -1.49
N LEU A 95 6.32 -20.65 -1.58
CA LEU A 95 6.70 -19.57 -2.48
C LEU A 95 7.82 -18.75 -1.84
N LYS A 96 8.84 -18.38 -2.61
CA LYS A 96 9.96 -17.52 -2.15
C LYS A 96 9.51 -16.05 -2.05
N ALA A 97 8.54 -15.76 -1.20
CA ALA A 97 7.98 -14.41 -1.08
C ALA A 97 8.93 -13.46 -0.34
N VAL A 98 8.97 -12.20 -0.81
CA VAL A 98 9.77 -11.12 -0.22
C VAL A 98 8.91 -9.87 -0.07
N GLY A 99 8.74 -9.42 1.17
CA GLY A 99 7.95 -8.24 1.47
C GLY A 99 8.80 -6.97 1.42
N ILE A 100 8.43 -6.04 0.54
CA ILE A 100 9.06 -4.71 0.39
C ILE A 100 8.02 -3.60 0.44
N ALA A 101 8.46 -2.38 0.74
CA ALA A 101 7.71 -1.16 0.51
C ALA A 101 8.09 -0.53 -0.83
N GLY A 102 7.20 0.30 -1.39
CA GLY A 102 7.52 1.02 -2.62
C GLY A 102 8.73 1.94 -2.50
N ILE A 103 9.11 2.35 -1.29
CA ILE A 103 10.34 3.13 -1.07
C ILE A 103 11.62 2.29 -1.22
N ASP A 104 11.54 0.97 -1.04
CA ASP A 104 12.73 0.10 -1.07
C ASP A 104 13.28 0.04 -2.48
N GLY A 105 14.57 0.36 -2.64
CA GLY A 105 15.19 0.51 -3.97
C GLY A 105 14.64 1.68 -4.80
N GLY A 106 13.80 2.55 -4.23
CA GLY A 106 13.18 3.66 -4.95
C GLY A 106 12.12 3.25 -5.96
N VAL A 107 11.48 2.09 -5.77
CA VAL A 107 10.50 1.50 -6.72
C VAL A 107 9.35 2.45 -7.03
N LEU A 108 8.80 3.14 -6.03
CA LEU A 108 7.69 4.07 -6.17
C LEU A 108 8.12 5.48 -5.75
N LYS A 109 8.04 6.41 -6.70
CA LYS A 109 8.16 7.85 -6.46
C LYS A 109 6.80 8.51 -6.65
N ALA A 110 6.51 9.48 -5.80
CA ALA A 110 5.24 10.19 -5.85
C ALA A 110 5.41 11.68 -5.57
N GLU A 111 4.60 12.49 -6.26
CA GLU A 111 4.48 13.91 -5.97
C GLU A 111 3.57 14.09 -4.75
N ARG A 112 4.08 14.74 -3.70
CA ARG A 112 3.31 15.07 -2.50
C ARG A 112 2.25 16.11 -2.85
N LYS A 113 0.99 15.83 -2.53
CA LYS A 113 -0.09 16.80 -2.70
C LYS A 113 -0.03 17.83 -1.59
N LYS A 114 0.61 18.99 -1.83
CA LYS A 114 0.77 20.05 -0.80
C LYS A 114 -0.57 20.68 -0.37
N LYS A 115 -1.56 20.67 -1.26
CA LYS A 115 -2.92 21.10 -0.98
C LYS A 115 -3.93 20.10 -1.53
N LEU A 116 -5.04 19.92 -0.83
CA LEU A 116 -6.16 19.08 -1.28
C LEU A 116 -7.43 19.91 -1.38
N MET A 117 -8.14 19.76 -2.50
CA MET A 117 -9.51 20.24 -2.62
C MET A 117 -10.45 19.17 -2.08
N ILE A 118 -11.31 19.53 -1.12
CA ILE A 118 -12.27 18.63 -0.49
C ILE A 118 -13.68 19.22 -0.57
N ILE A 119 -14.68 18.36 -0.37
CA ILE A 119 -16.05 18.76 -0.03
C ILE A 119 -16.18 18.71 1.49
N ASN A 120 -16.49 19.86 2.11
CA ASN A 120 -16.75 19.92 3.54
C ASN A 120 -18.15 19.39 3.89
N GLU A 121 -18.46 19.29 5.18
CA GLU A 121 -19.74 18.80 5.69
C GLU A 121 -20.97 19.58 5.18
N LYS A 122 -20.77 20.83 4.72
CA LYS A 122 -21.81 21.69 4.13
C LYS A 122 -21.91 21.57 2.61
N GLY A 123 -21.24 20.59 2.00
CA GLY A 123 -21.24 20.38 0.55
C GLY A 123 -20.42 21.39 -0.25
N ARG A 124 -19.57 22.20 0.39
CA ARG A 124 -18.78 23.26 -0.28
C ARG A 124 -17.35 22.82 -0.56
N LYS A 125 -16.81 23.24 -1.70
CA LYS A 125 -15.40 23.06 -2.05
C LYS A 125 -14.51 23.89 -1.12
N MET A 126 -13.47 23.29 -0.58
CA MET A 126 -12.51 23.92 0.32
C MET A 126 -11.10 23.40 0.04
N MET A 127 -10.11 24.30 0.10
CA MET A 127 -8.70 23.92 0.06
C MET A 127 -8.18 23.71 1.47
N ILE A 128 -7.56 22.57 1.72
CA ILE A 128 -6.89 22.25 2.99
C ILE A 128 -5.41 21.93 2.74
N ASP A 129 -4.61 21.88 3.82
CA ASP A 129 -3.31 21.22 3.76
C ASP A 129 -3.47 19.80 3.23
N GLY A 130 -2.53 19.32 2.42
CA GLY A 130 -2.68 18.03 1.77
C GLY A 130 -2.03 16.85 2.51
N GLY A 131 -1.33 17.11 3.61
CA GLY A 131 -0.69 16.06 4.40
C GLY A 131 0.38 15.30 3.62
N TYR A 132 0.52 14.02 3.91
CA TYR A 132 1.52 13.08 3.39
C TYR A 132 0.84 12.05 2.47
N THR A 133 0.02 12.55 1.55
CA THR A 133 -0.59 11.77 0.48
C THR A 133 0.04 12.14 -0.86
N GLY A 134 0.31 11.14 -1.70
CA GLY A 134 0.98 11.32 -2.98
C GLY A 134 0.13 11.00 -4.19
N LYS A 135 0.61 11.42 -5.37
CA LYS A 135 0.26 10.81 -6.66
C LYS A 135 1.54 10.18 -7.22
N ILE A 136 1.50 8.88 -7.52
CA ILE A 136 2.63 8.20 -8.16
C ILE A 136 2.95 8.93 -9.48
N ASN A 137 4.22 9.30 -9.66
CA ASN A 137 4.69 10.01 -10.85
C ASN A 137 5.79 9.23 -11.59
N ALA A 138 6.47 8.30 -10.92
CA ALA A 138 7.43 7.39 -11.54
C ALA A 138 7.48 6.05 -10.80
N VAL A 139 7.74 4.99 -11.56
CA VAL A 139 7.98 3.63 -11.07
C VAL A 139 9.31 3.15 -11.63
N ASP A 140 10.23 2.73 -10.76
CA ASP A 140 11.47 2.04 -11.14
C ASP A 140 11.30 0.53 -10.88
N PRO A 141 11.07 -0.29 -11.91
CA PRO A 141 10.82 -1.71 -11.73
C PRO A 141 12.10 -2.54 -11.58
N THR A 142 13.30 -1.92 -11.55
CA THR A 142 14.58 -2.64 -11.57
C THR A 142 14.69 -3.66 -10.44
N LEU A 143 14.37 -3.26 -9.20
CA LEU A 143 14.37 -4.17 -8.06
C LEU A 143 13.33 -5.29 -8.23
N ILE A 144 12.14 -4.97 -8.73
CA ILE A 144 11.09 -5.96 -8.97
C ILE A 144 11.57 -7.02 -9.96
N HIS A 145 12.17 -6.59 -11.08
CA HIS A 145 12.74 -7.49 -12.09
C HIS A 145 13.82 -8.39 -11.52
N ILE A 146 14.79 -7.83 -10.77
CA ILE A 146 15.83 -8.63 -10.11
C ILE A 146 15.21 -9.71 -9.24
N LEU A 147 14.20 -9.38 -8.43
CA LEU A 147 13.55 -10.35 -7.55
C LEU A 147 12.83 -11.44 -8.33
N VAL A 148 11.98 -11.10 -9.30
CA VAL A 148 11.20 -12.10 -10.05
C VAL A 148 12.07 -12.95 -10.98
N ASP A 149 13.16 -12.38 -11.53
CA ASP A 149 14.11 -13.11 -12.37
C ASP A 149 14.94 -14.12 -11.56
N ASN A 150 15.10 -13.89 -10.25
CA ASN A 150 15.75 -14.81 -9.32
C ASN A 150 14.75 -15.73 -8.59
N GLY A 151 13.50 -15.80 -9.07
CA GLY A 151 12.47 -16.71 -8.55
C GLY A 151 11.84 -16.29 -7.23
N TYR A 152 11.99 -15.02 -6.81
CA TYR A 152 11.25 -14.47 -5.69
C TYR A 152 9.86 -13.97 -6.11
N VAL A 153 8.97 -13.88 -5.13
CA VAL A 153 7.61 -13.32 -5.29
C VAL A 153 7.51 -12.02 -4.47
N PRO A 154 7.67 -10.84 -5.09
CA PRO A 154 7.59 -9.57 -4.38
C PRO A 154 6.19 -9.29 -3.85
N VAL A 155 6.11 -8.78 -2.61
CA VAL A 155 4.89 -8.26 -1.99
C VAL A 155 5.14 -6.80 -1.64
N VAL A 156 4.52 -5.88 -2.39
CA VAL A 156 4.78 -4.45 -2.34
C VAL A 156 3.69 -3.73 -1.55
N SER A 157 4.09 -3.03 -0.48
CA SER A 157 3.19 -2.13 0.27
C SER A 157 3.13 -0.74 -0.36
N PRO A 158 1.97 -0.05 -0.33
CA PRO A 158 1.72 1.19 -1.07
C PRO A 158 2.26 2.43 -0.33
N ILE A 159 3.58 2.46 -0.15
CA ILE A 159 4.33 3.60 0.39
C ILE A 159 5.26 4.09 -0.71
N ALA A 160 5.12 5.34 -1.12
CA ALA A 160 5.98 5.97 -2.12
C ALA A 160 6.87 7.04 -1.48
N LEU A 161 7.97 7.36 -2.14
CA LEU A 161 8.92 8.38 -1.70
C LEU A 161 8.66 9.70 -2.42
N SER A 162 8.59 10.81 -1.69
CA SER A 162 8.55 12.14 -2.30
C SER A 162 9.94 12.61 -2.77
N GLU A 163 9.99 13.71 -3.51
CA GLU A 163 11.25 14.38 -3.87
C GLU A 163 12.02 14.86 -2.63
N GLU A 164 11.30 15.23 -1.58
CA GLU A 164 11.84 15.61 -0.28
C GLU A 164 12.08 14.42 0.67
N TYR A 165 12.02 13.18 0.18
CA TYR A 165 12.18 11.94 0.96
C TYR A 165 11.14 11.72 2.06
N ASP A 166 9.94 12.31 1.92
CA ASP A 166 8.80 11.99 2.76
C ASP A 166 8.18 10.65 2.36
N PHE A 167 7.67 9.91 3.36
CA PHE A 167 6.85 8.72 3.11
C PHE A 167 5.42 9.14 2.82
N LEU A 168 4.94 8.74 1.64
CA LEU A 168 3.62 9.12 1.15
C LEU A 168 2.68 7.92 1.12
N ASN A 169 1.49 8.14 1.68
CA ASN A 169 0.33 7.28 1.44
C ASN A 169 -0.11 7.46 -0.03
N VAL A 170 -0.09 6.36 -0.79
CA VAL A 170 -0.56 6.32 -2.18
C VAL A 170 -1.67 5.28 -2.35
N ASP A 171 -2.47 5.48 -3.38
CA ASP A 171 -3.54 4.56 -3.76
C ASP A 171 -2.94 3.28 -4.34
N GLY A 172 -3.05 2.17 -3.61
CA GLY A 172 -2.49 0.89 -4.04
C GLY A 172 -3.23 0.22 -5.20
N ASP A 173 -4.36 0.77 -5.65
CA ASP A 173 -5.05 0.31 -6.87
C ASP A 173 -4.50 1.00 -8.14
N ARG A 174 -3.57 1.96 -7.99
CA ARG A 174 -2.95 2.72 -9.07
C ARG A 174 -1.49 2.33 -9.32
#